data_AF-A0A3D0CVP4-F1
#
_entry.id   AF-A0A3D0CVP4-F1
#
_cell.length_a   1.000
_cell.length_b   1.000
_cell.length_c   1.000
_cell.angle_alpha   90.00
_cell.angle_beta   90.00
_cell.angle_gamma   90.00
#
_symmetry.space_group_name_H-M   'P 1'
#
loop_
_entity.id
_entity.type
_entity.pdbx_description
1 polymer ?
#
loop_
_entity_poly.entity_id
_entity_poly.type
_entity_poly.pdbx_seq_one_letter_code
_entity_poly.pdbx_strand_id
1 'polypeptide(L)'
;MAEHDEDFEEAVADVAREGKPEFEPEEAQVFARSLRVLNETGIPYVVGGAFAKHAYTGVWRDTKDLDIFLKPGDLKPALDALKAAGYETEVEFEHWLAKARHAPYFIDLIFGTGHGQLQVDDTWFKYSQPVEIAGVRTRLIPIEELIVSKAYIAERYRFDGADVAHLIRGAKGVIAWSRVLERLGPNRELLLWQLILFDFIYPGHSDYLPKELMVQLFEQARERWSNPQANRKAFRGTLLDPFSFIVDVEDWGYEDRRDLEPLVNDEGEPV
;
A
#
# COMPACT_ATOMS: atom_id res chain seq x y z
N MET A 1 30.35 -6.22 22.06
CA MET A 1 30.67 -4.84 21.61
C MET A 1 30.86 -4.75 20.10
N ALA A 2 31.21 -5.85 19.40
CA ALA A 2 31.25 -5.88 17.93
C ALA A 2 29.88 -6.21 17.28
N GLU A 3 29.07 -7.09 17.88
CA GLU A 3 27.70 -7.41 17.35
C GLU A 3 26.75 -6.20 17.34
N HIS A 4 26.92 -5.25 18.27
CA HIS A 4 26.08 -4.05 18.34
C HIS A 4 26.43 -2.99 17.27
N ASP A 5 27.64 -3.05 16.69
CA ASP A 5 28.09 -2.15 15.63
C ASP A 5 27.70 -2.68 14.23
N GLU A 6 27.71 -4.01 14.02
CA GLU A 6 27.24 -4.63 12.76
C GLU A 6 25.73 -4.44 12.56
N ASP A 7 24.91 -4.66 13.60
CA ASP A 7 23.45 -4.41 13.55
C ASP A 7 23.13 -2.92 13.29
N PHE A 8 23.99 -2.00 13.75
CA PHE A 8 23.83 -0.57 13.53
C PHE A 8 24.26 -0.16 12.11
N GLU A 9 25.36 -0.72 11.58
CA GLU A 9 25.79 -0.49 10.21
C GLU A 9 24.81 -1.09 9.18
N GLU A 10 24.24 -2.27 9.43
CA GLU A 10 23.21 -2.89 8.59
C GLU A 10 21.89 -2.09 8.65
N ALA A 11 21.51 -1.59 9.82
CA ALA A 11 20.38 -0.66 9.97
C ALA A 11 20.62 0.70 9.28
N VAL A 12 21.87 1.17 9.18
CA VAL A 12 22.24 2.39 8.45
C VAL A 12 22.21 2.20 6.93
N ALA A 13 22.50 0.99 6.44
CA ALA A 13 22.41 0.63 5.04
C ALA A 13 20.96 0.61 4.51
N ASP A 14 19.98 0.27 5.36
CA ASP A 14 18.55 0.29 5.01
C ASP A 14 17.85 1.65 5.25
N VAL A 15 18.62 2.71 5.51
CA VAL A 15 18.05 4.06 5.72
C VAL A 15 17.59 4.65 4.40
N ALA A 16 16.31 5.01 4.34
CA ALA A 16 15.77 5.72 3.20
C ALA A 16 16.45 7.10 3.00
N ARG A 17 16.98 7.34 1.79
CA ARG A 17 17.69 8.58 1.41
C ARG A 17 17.07 9.19 0.16
N GLU A 18 17.31 10.48 -0.06
CA GLU A 18 17.06 11.05 -1.38
C GLU A 18 18.05 10.44 -2.38
N GLY A 19 17.55 9.93 -3.50
CA GLY A 19 18.36 9.18 -4.44
C GLY A 19 17.55 8.65 -5.60
N LYS A 20 18.26 8.15 -6.62
CA LYS A 20 17.61 7.41 -7.71
C LYS A 20 17.44 5.95 -7.30
N PRO A 21 16.50 5.21 -7.90
CA PRO A 21 16.46 3.77 -7.75
C PRO A 21 17.75 3.19 -8.32
N GLU A 22 18.51 2.54 -7.46
CA GLU A 22 19.68 1.75 -7.84
C GLU A 22 19.25 0.29 -7.86
N PHE A 23 19.57 -0.39 -8.95
CA PHE A 23 19.24 -1.80 -9.13
C PHE A 23 20.49 -2.54 -9.50
N GLU A 24 20.58 -3.77 -9.03
CA GLU A 24 21.48 -4.72 -9.67
C GLU A 24 21.03 -4.92 -11.14
N PRO A 25 21.96 -5.08 -12.10
CA PRO A 25 21.60 -5.22 -13.51
C PRO A 25 20.60 -6.34 -13.78
N GLU A 26 20.64 -7.42 -13.00
CA GLU A 26 19.70 -8.54 -13.10
C GLU A 26 18.29 -8.16 -12.60
N GLU A 27 18.20 -7.45 -11.48
CA GLU A 27 16.94 -6.92 -10.93
C GLU A 27 16.23 -6.02 -11.95
N ALA A 28 16.96 -5.05 -12.50
CA ALA A 28 16.43 -4.15 -13.51
C ALA A 28 15.93 -4.92 -14.75
N GLN A 29 16.62 -6.00 -15.15
CA GLN A 29 16.18 -6.84 -16.27
C GLN A 29 14.91 -7.61 -15.94
N VAL A 30 14.80 -8.18 -14.73
CA VAL A 30 13.62 -8.92 -14.29
C VAL A 30 12.40 -8.00 -14.19
N PHE A 31 12.54 -6.82 -13.60
CA PHE A 31 11.46 -5.83 -13.54
C PHE A 31 11.10 -5.28 -14.91
N ALA A 32 12.08 -4.97 -15.76
CA ALA A 32 11.80 -4.52 -17.12
C ALA A 32 11.08 -5.61 -17.94
N ARG A 33 11.45 -6.88 -17.77
CA ARG A 33 10.81 -7.99 -18.46
C ARG A 33 9.36 -8.19 -17.99
N SER A 34 9.09 -8.18 -16.69
CA SER A 34 7.72 -8.32 -16.17
C SER A 34 6.82 -7.19 -16.64
N LEU A 35 7.28 -5.94 -16.59
CA LEU A 35 6.52 -4.79 -17.09
C LEU A 35 6.22 -4.86 -18.59
N ARG A 36 7.18 -5.33 -19.41
CA ARG A 36 6.94 -5.54 -20.85
C ARG A 36 5.89 -6.62 -21.10
N VAL A 37 5.99 -7.75 -20.40
CA VAL A 37 5.00 -8.84 -20.48
C VAL A 37 3.61 -8.33 -20.11
N LEU A 38 3.49 -7.61 -19.00
CA LEU A 38 2.20 -7.03 -18.58
C LEU A 38 1.67 -6.01 -19.60
N ASN A 39 2.53 -5.16 -20.17
CA ASN A 39 2.14 -4.23 -21.25
C ASN A 39 1.61 -4.95 -22.49
N GLU A 40 2.20 -6.09 -22.86
CA GLU A 40 1.79 -6.90 -24.02
C GLU A 40 0.42 -7.55 -23.84
N THR A 41 -0.03 -7.78 -22.59
CA THR A 41 -1.39 -8.30 -22.32
C THR A 41 -2.49 -7.26 -22.61
N GLY A 42 -2.16 -5.96 -22.57
CA GLY A 42 -3.13 -4.88 -22.69
C GLY A 42 -4.01 -4.66 -21.44
N ILE A 43 -3.75 -5.39 -20.35
CA ILE A 43 -4.47 -5.26 -19.08
C ILE A 43 -4.13 -3.92 -18.41
N PRO A 44 -5.12 -3.20 -17.85
CA PRO A 44 -4.87 -2.05 -17.00
C PRO A 44 -4.18 -2.48 -15.70
N TYR A 45 -3.01 -1.92 -15.43
CA TYR A 45 -2.33 -2.05 -14.14
C TYR A 45 -1.65 -0.73 -13.77
N VAL A 46 -1.27 -0.60 -12.50
CA VAL A 46 -0.40 0.47 -12.00
C VAL A 46 0.69 -0.07 -11.11
N VAL A 47 1.85 0.59 -11.10
CA VAL A 47 2.96 0.26 -10.20
C VAL A 47 2.80 1.05 -8.89
N GLY A 48 2.94 0.34 -7.77
CA GLY A 48 2.83 0.89 -6.43
C GLY A 48 4.11 0.82 -5.61
N GLY A 49 3.96 0.58 -4.31
CA GLY A 49 5.07 0.25 -3.42
C GLY A 49 6.19 1.29 -3.33
N ALA A 50 7.43 0.79 -3.23
CA ALA A 50 8.63 1.62 -3.10
C ALA A 50 8.85 2.50 -4.34
N PHE A 51 8.53 2.00 -5.54
CA PHE A 51 8.63 2.77 -6.78
C PHE A 51 7.72 3.97 -6.80
N ALA A 52 6.46 3.79 -6.41
CA ALA A 52 5.51 4.89 -6.33
C ALA A 52 5.90 5.91 -5.26
N LYS A 53 6.31 5.43 -4.08
CA LYS A 53 6.86 6.31 -3.03
C LYS A 53 8.02 7.15 -3.58
N HIS A 54 9.00 6.52 -4.22
CA HIS A 54 10.15 7.23 -4.78
C HIS A 54 9.71 8.26 -5.82
N ALA A 55 8.83 7.89 -6.75
CA ALA A 55 8.34 8.81 -7.78
C ALA A 55 7.65 10.06 -7.20
N TYR A 56 6.93 9.93 -6.08
CA TYR A 56 6.27 11.07 -5.42
C TYR A 56 7.17 11.86 -4.47
N THR A 57 8.22 11.26 -3.92
CA THR A 57 8.96 11.83 -2.77
C THR A 57 10.44 12.06 -3.03
N GLY A 58 11.02 11.41 -4.05
CA GLY A 58 12.46 11.33 -4.29
C GLY A 58 13.20 10.45 -3.29
N VAL A 59 12.49 9.84 -2.33
CA VAL A 59 13.08 8.99 -1.29
C VAL A 59 13.16 7.55 -1.77
N TRP A 60 14.38 7.01 -1.82
CA TRP A 60 14.68 5.64 -2.18
C TRP A 60 15.15 4.83 -0.96
N ARG A 61 14.75 3.56 -0.93
CA ARG A 61 15.26 2.48 -0.08
C ARG A 61 15.19 1.23 -0.94
N ASP A 62 16.19 0.36 -0.85
CA ASP A 62 16.23 -0.85 -1.64
C ASP A 62 15.00 -1.73 -1.36
N THR A 63 14.47 -2.32 -2.43
CA THR A 63 13.31 -3.20 -2.40
C THR A 63 13.57 -4.33 -3.39
N LYS A 64 13.16 -5.54 -3.05
CA LYS A 64 13.29 -6.72 -3.92
C LYS A 64 11.99 -7.06 -4.65
N ASP A 65 10.96 -6.23 -4.43
CA ASP A 65 9.60 -6.48 -4.84
C ASP A 65 9.15 -5.37 -5.81
N LEU A 66 8.46 -5.78 -6.88
CA LEU A 66 7.73 -4.88 -7.76
C LEU A 66 6.24 -5.05 -7.52
N ASP A 67 5.63 -4.06 -6.85
CA ASP A 67 4.18 -4.05 -6.58
C ASP A 67 3.38 -3.62 -7.82
N ILE A 68 2.56 -4.52 -8.33
CA ILE A 68 1.63 -4.34 -9.45
C ILE A 68 0.20 -4.40 -8.94
N PHE A 69 -0.56 -3.33 -9.12
CA PHE A 69 -1.97 -3.27 -8.78
C PHE A 69 -2.84 -3.46 -10.03
N LEU A 70 -3.74 -4.44 -9.99
CA LEU A 70 -4.66 -4.79 -11.08
C LEU A 70 -6.01 -5.26 -10.51
N LYS A 71 -7.07 -5.30 -11.33
CA LYS A 71 -8.38 -5.78 -10.84
C LYS A 71 -8.37 -7.30 -10.68
N PRO A 72 -9.14 -7.88 -9.76
CA PRO A 72 -9.25 -9.35 -9.62
C PRO A 72 -9.59 -10.05 -10.95
N GLY A 73 -10.48 -9.45 -11.75
CA GLY A 73 -10.86 -9.93 -13.08
C GLY A 73 -9.73 -10.05 -14.10
N ASP A 74 -8.64 -9.34 -13.88
CA ASP A 74 -7.48 -9.30 -14.77
C ASP A 74 -6.29 -10.12 -14.24
N LEU A 75 -6.46 -10.81 -13.09
CA LEU A 75 -5.37 -11.55 -12.46
C LEU A 75 -4.95 -12.79 -13.25
N LYS A 76 -5.90 -13.67 -13.59
CA LYS A 76 -5.61 -14.90 -14.34
C LYS A 76 -4.79 -14.65 -15.62
N PRO A 77 -5.19 -13.72 -16.52
CA PRO A 77 -4.41 -13.48 -17.73
C PRO A 77 -3.02 -12.88 -17.46
N ALA A 78 -2.86 -12.08 -16.39
CA ALA A 78 -1.55 -11.56 -15.98
C ALA A 78 -0.62 -12.68 -15.48
N LEU A 79 -1.13 -13.58 -14.63
CA LEU A 79 -0.39 -14.75 -14.15
C LEU A 79 0.01 -15.67 -15.32
N ASP A 80 -0.92 -15.98 -16.22
CA ASP A 80 -0.63 -16.85 -17.36
C ASP A 80 0.44 -16.24 -18.29
N ALA A 81 0.42 -14.92 -18.51
CA ALA A 81 1.42 -14.23 -19.30
C ALA A 81 2.81 -14.24 -18.63
N LEU A 82 2.89 -13.97 -17.33
CA LEU A 82 4.14 -14.04 -16.57
C LEU A 82 4.67 -15.48 -16.52
N LYS A 83 3.80 -16.47 -16.33
CA LYS A 83 4.16 -17.88 -16.38
C LYS A 83 4.72 -18.29 -17.75
N ALA A 84 4.10 -17.85 -18.84
CA ALA A 84 4.62 -18.07 -20.20
C ALA A 84 5.98 -17.38 -20.43
N ALA A 85 6.24 -16.28 -19.73
CA ALA A 85 7.54 -15.63 -19.70
C ALA A 85 8.55 -16.31 -18.75
N GLY A 86 8.20 -17.42 -18.11
CA GLY A 86 9.11 -18.21 -17.26
C GLY A 86 9.19 -17.75 -15.81
N TYR A 87 8.21 -17.00 -15.31
CA TYR A 87 8.05 -16.72 -13.89
C TYR A 87 7.30 -17.87 -13.21
N GLU A 88 7.63 -18.17 -11.97
CA GLU A 88 6.83 -19.07 -11.13
C GLU A 88 5.69 -18.27 -10.50
N THR A 89 4.44 -18.64 -10.80
CA THR A 89 3.25 -17.90 -10.39
C THR A 89 2.40 -18.67 -9.39
N GLU A 90 1.90 -17.99 -8.36
CA GLU A 90 0.92 -18.55 -7.41
C GLU A 90 -0.04 -17.47 -6.93
N VAL A 91 -1.26 -17.88 -6.56
CA VAL A 91 -2.16 -17.08 -5.72
C VAL A 91 -1.80 -17.40 -4.27
N GLU A 92 -1.25 -16.43 -3.54
CA GLU A 92 -0.84 -16.61 -2.14
C GLU A 92 -2.01 -16.38 -1.19
N PHE A 93 -2.84 -15.37 -1.51
CA PHE A 93 -4.03 -15.03 -0.78
C PHE A 93 -5.16 -14.65 -1.75
N GLU A 94 -6.17 -15.51 -1.83
CA GLU A 94 -7.33 -15.41 -2.73
C GLU A 94 -8.12 -14.09 -2.62
N HIS A 95 -7.99 -13.38 -1.49
CA HIS A 95 -8.67 -12.09 -1.28
C HIS A 95 -7.84 -10.86 -1.68
N TRP A 96 -6.52 -10.98 -1.94
CA TRP A 96 -5.73 -9.78 -2.27
C TRP A 96 -4.39 -9.92 -3.00
N LEU A 97 -3.70 -11.07 -2.95
CA LEU A 97 -2.30 -11.17 -3.41
C LEU A 97 -2.01 -12.46 -4.17
N ALA A 98 -1.37 -12.28 -5.32
CA ALA A 98 -0.65 -13.32 -6.04
C ALA A 98 0.80 -12.89 -6.27
N LYS A 99 1.67 -13.85 -6.54
CA LYS A 99 3.10 -13.61 -6.76
C LYS A 99 3.56 -14.20 -8.07
N ALA A 100 4.46 -13.50 -8.75
CA ALA A 100 5.28 -14.04 -9.83
C ALA A 100 6.75 -13.92 -9.46
N ARG A 101 7.48 -15.03 -9.45
CA ARG A 101 8.85 -15.12 -8.95
C ARG A 101 9.83 -15.41 -10.06
N HIS A 102 10.95 -14.69 -10.03
CA HIS A 102 12.16 -15.04 -10.75
C HIS A 102 13.32 -14.80 -9.78
N ALA A 103 13.60 -15.82 -8.96
CA ALA A 103 14.45 -15.68 -7.78
C ALA A 103 15.79 -14.98 -8.10
N PRO A 104 16.25 -14.06 -7.23
CA PRO A 104 15.68 -13.70 -5.93
C PRO A 104 14.59 -12.61 -5.95
N TYR A 105 14.08 -12.22 -7.12
CA TYR A 105 13.16 -11.08 -7.28
C TYR A 105 11.69 -11.50 -7.35
N PHE A 106 10.82 -10.66 -6.81
CA PHE A 106 9.39 -10.92 -6.71
C PHE A 106 8.58 -9.82 -7.39
N ILE A 107 7.50 -10.21 -8.05
CA ILE A 107 6.47 -9.31 -8.56
C ILE A 107 5.20 -9.63 -7.79
N ASP A 108 4.73 -8.68 -6.99
CA ASP A 108 3.49 -8.81 -6.23
C ASP A 108 2.33 -8.31 -7.10
N LEU A 109 1.39 -9.20 -7.43
CA LEU A 109 0.16 -8.85 -8.12
C LEU A 109 -0.95 -8.66 -7.09
N ILE A 110 -1.20 -7.40 -6.78
CA ILE A 110 -2.10 -6.95 -5.72
C ILE A 110 -3.43 -6.54 -6.33
N PHE A 111 -4.51 -7.20 -5.90
CA PHE A 111 -5.87 -6.93 -6.38
C PHE A 111 -6.85 -6.55 -5.27
N GLY A 112 -6.36 -6.54 -4.03
CA GLY A 112 -7.04 -6.03 -2.85
C GLY A 112 -6.04 -5.60 -1.79
N THR A 113 -6.46 -5.65 -0.52
CA THR A 113 -5.58 -5.39 0.63
C THR A 113 -5.71 -6.52 1.63
N GLY A 114 -4.65 -6.81 2.39
CA GLY A 114 -4.64 -7.94 3.32
C GLY A 114 -5.76 -7.91 4.37
N HIS A 115 -6.28 -6.72 4.70
CA HIS A 115 -7.42 -6.52 5.61
C HIS A 115 -8.80 -6.46 4.91
N GLY A 116 -8.85 -6.56 3.58
CA GLY A 116 -10.10 -6.67 2.81
C GLY A 116 -10.92 -5.40 2.64
N GLN A 117 -10.40 -4.22 3.03
CA GLN A 117 -11.21 -2.99 3.01
C GLN A 117 -11.09 -2.22 1.69
N LEU A 118 -10.10 -2.58 0.86
CA LEU A 118 -9.80 -1.92 -0.40
C LEU A 118 -9.60 -2.98 -1.47
N GLN A 119 -10.34 -2.82 -2.56
CA GLN A 119 -10.22 -3.60 -3.79
C GLN A 119 -9.74 -2.67 -4.91
N VAL A 120 -8.91 -3.20 -5.82
CA VAL A 120 -8.49 -2.43 -6.99
C VAL A 120 -9.65 -2.30 -7.97
N ASP A 121 -9.93 -1.07 -8.40
CA ASP A 121 -11.01 -0.73 -9.33
C ASP A 121 -10.55 0.23 -10.44
N ASP A 122 -11.46 0.57 -11.36
CA ASP A 122 -11.14 1.40 -12.52
C ASP A 122 -10.58 2.79 -12.18
N THR A 123 -10.85 3.31 -10.99
CA THR A 123 -10.37 4.64 -10.62
C THR A 123 -8.87 4.66 -10.29
N TRP A 124 -8.28 3.51 -9.92
CA TRP A 124 -6.82 3.35 -9.82
C TRP A 124 -6.13 3.65 -11.16
N PHE A 125 -6.74 3.24 -12.27
CA PHE A 125 -6.20 3.49 -13.61
C PHE A 125 -6.57 4.87 -14.12
N LYS A 126 -7.79 5.34 -13.86
CA LYS A 126 -8.31 6.63 -14.33
C LYS A 126 -7.43 7.80 -13.92
N TYR A 127 -6.93 7.81 -12.68
CA TYR A 127 -6.14 8.91 -12.12
C TYR A 127 -4.63 8.65 -12.12
N SER A 128 -4.20 7.53 -12.69
CA SER A 128 -2.78 7.13 -12.74
C SER A 128 -1.95 8.07 -13.63
N GLN A 129 -0.69 8.23 -13.27
CA GLN A 129 0.27 9.06 -14.02
C GLN A 129 1.23 8.19 -14.84
N PRO A 130 1.65 8.61 -16.04
CA PRO A 130 2.69 7.90 -16.77
C PRO A 130 4.02 7.96 -16.02
N VAL A 131 4.77 6.86 -16.02
CA VAL A 131 6.10 6.76 -15.39
C VAL A 131 6.99 5.82 -16.20
N GLU A 132 8.30 5.94 -16.01
CA GLU A 132 9.28 4.98 -16.54
C GLU A 132 9.96 4.26 -15.38
N ILE A 133 9.92 2.93 -15.38
CA ILE A 133 10.54 2.07 -14.36
C ILE A 133 11.40 1.04 -15.09
N ALA A 134 12.67 0.93 -14.69
CA ALA A 134 13.64 0.05 -15.35
C ALA A 134 13.69 0.21 -16.89
N GLY A 135 13.49 1.44 -17.39
CA GLY A 135 13.46 1.74 -18.83
C GLY A 135 12.18 1.29 -19.56
N VAL A 136 11.12 0.94 -18.84
CA VAL A 136 9.82 0.55 -19.39
C VAL A 136 8.77 1.59 -19.02
N ARG A 137 8.08 2.10 -20.04
CA ARG A 137 6.93 3.00 -19.84
C ARG A 137 5.76 2.21 -19.26
N THR A 138 5.21 2.72 -18.17
CA THR A 138 4.08 2.14 -17.45
C THR A 138 3.28 3.27 -16.76
N ARG A 139 2.44 2.93 -15.79
CA ARG A 139 1.61 3.86 -15.03
C ARG A 139 1.83 3.69 -13.54
N LEU A 140 1.79 4.80 -12.82
CA LEU A 140 1.96 4.87 -11.38
C LEU A 140 0.61 4.91 -10.67
N ILE A 141 0.50 4.22 -9.55
CA ILE A 141 -0.65 4.33 -8.64
C ILE A 141 -0.90 5.81 -8.31
N PRO A 142 -2.16 6.30 -8.29
CA PRO A 142 -2.41 7.67 -7.86
C PRO A 142 -2.05 7.83 -6.37
N ILE A 143 -1.61 9.02 -6.00
CA ILE A 143 -1.10 9.28 -4.65
C ILE A 143 -2.16 9.04 -3.57
N GLU A 144 -3.44 9.28 -3.89
CA GLU A 144 -4.55 9.05 -2.95
C GLU A 144 -4.71 7.56 -2.61
N GLU A 145 -4.73 6.68 -3.60
CA GLU A 145 -4.77 5.23 -3.38
C GLU A 145 -3.54 4.75 -2.61
N LEU A 146 -2.34 5.27 -2.92
CA LEU A 146 -1.12 4.93 -2.20
C LEU A 146 -1.19 5.34 -0.72
N ILE A 147 -1.68 6.55 -0.43
CA ILE A 147 -1.89 7.03 0.94
C ILE A 147 -2.85 6.09 1.68
N VAL A 148 -3.97 5.71 1.05
CA VAL A 148 -5.00 4.88 1.69
C VAL A 148 -4.46 3.47 1.95
N SER A 149 -3.76 2.85 1.00
CA SER A 149 -3.10 1.55 1.20
C SER A 149 -2.10 1.57 2.35
N LYS A 150 -1.36 2.67 2.54
CA LYS A 150 -0.36 2.81 3.60
C LYS A 150 -0.94 3.22 4.95
N ALA A 151 -2.09 3.92 4.97
CA ALA A 151 -2.69 4.42 6.20
C ALA A 151 -3.17 3.31 7.16
N TYR A 152 -3.44 2.11 6.65
CA TYR A 152 -3.79 0.93 7.46
C TYR A 152 -2.57 0.20 8.03
N ILE A 153 -1.36 0.43 7.52
CA ILE A 153 -0.17 -0.31 7.95
C ILE A 153 0.37 0.30 9.24
N ALA A 154 -0.02 -0.30 10.36
CA ALA A 154 0.37 0.08 11.71
C ALA A 154 0.63 -1.15 12.59
N GLU A 155 1.41 -2.07 12.03
CA GLU A 155 1.81 -3.32 12.63
C GLU A 155 2.95 -3.13 13.63
N ARG A 156 3.13 -4.12 14.51
CA ARG A 156 4.19 -4.16 15.51
C ARG A 156 5.60 -3.95 14.95
N TYR A 157 5.88 -4.50 13.77
CA TYR A 157 7.19 -4.46 13.14
C TYR A 157 7.20 -3.66 11.83
N ARG A 158 6.05 -3.11 11.43
CA ARG A 158 5.92 -2.33 10.20
C ARG A 158 4.90 -1.21 10.37
N PHE A 159 5.36 0.02 10.22
CA PHE A 159 4.51 1.20 10.26
C PHE A 159 4.82 2.12 9.08
N ASP A 160 3.86 2.31 8.18
CA ASP A 160 4.04 3.13 6.97
C ASP A 160 3.65 4.60 7.18
N GLY A 161 3.44 5.07 8.43
CA GLY A 161 3.06 6.47 8.70
C GLY A 161 4.12 7.50 8.25
N ALA A 162 5.41 7.14 8.29
CA ALA A 162 6.46 7.97 7.72
C ALA A 162 6.31 8.12 6.20
N ASP A 163 5.91 7.05 5.50
CA ASP A 163 5.66 7.10 4.05
C ASP A 163 4.46 7.99 3.73
N VAL A 164 3.37 7.88 4.48
CA VAL A 164 2.22 8.79 4.33
C VAL A 164 2.64 10.24 4.54
N ALA A 165 3.45 10.53 5.57
CA ALA A 165 3.94 11.88 5.83
C ALA A 165 4.83 12.41 4.68
N HIS A 166 5.72 11.56 4.14
CA HIS A 166 6.55 11.90 2.98
C HIS A 166 5.72 12.17 1.73
N LEU A 167 4.65 11.41 1.48
CA LEU A 167 3.74 11.63 0.35
C LEU A 167 3.05 12.99 0.45
N ILE A 168 2.54 13.35 1.64
CA ILE A 168 1.93 14.67 1.89
C ILE A 168 2.96 15.79 1.66
N ARG A 169 4.19 15.61 2.16
CA ARG A 169 5.27 16.57 1.97
C ARG A 169 5.68 16.72 0.51
N GLY A 170 5.84 15.59 -0.20
CA GLY A 170 6.21 15.55 -1.62
C GLY A 170 5.17 16.23 -2.51
N ALA A 171 3.88 16.00 -2.21
CA ALA A 171 2.76 16.67 -2.88
C ALA A 171 2.55 18.11 -2.42
N LYS A 172 3.25 18.59 -1.39
CA LYS A 172 3.05 19.91 -0.77
C LYS A 172 1.58 20.15 -0.38
N GLY A 173 0.92 19.10 0.12
CA GLY A 173 -0.50 19.12 0.48
C GLY A 173 -1.49 19.09 -0.69
N VAL A 174 -1.02 19.09 -1.95
CA VAL A 174 -1.88 19.06 -3.14
C VAL A 174 -2.35 17.62 -3.40
N ILE A 175 -3.36 17.20 -2.64
CA ILE A 175 -3.95 15.85 -2.66
C ILE A 175 -5.47 15.98 -2.80
N ALA A 176 -6.11 15.12 -3.59
CA ALA A 176 -7.56 15.04 -3.67
C ALA A 176 -8.14 14.35 -2.43
N TRP A 177 -8.18 15.06 -1.29
CA TRP A 177 -8.62 14.53 0.00
C TRP A 177 -10.02 13.91 0.00
N SER A 178 -10.91 14.38 -0.88
CA SER A 178 -12.23 13.77 -1.08
C SER A 178 -12.14 12.31 -1.53
N ARG A 179 -11.18 11.99 -2.41
CA ARG A 179 -10.94 10.61 -2.86
C ARG A 179 -10.35 9.76 -1.75
N VAL A 180 -9.41 10.30 -0.96
CA VAL A 180 -8.87 9.61 0.22
C VAL A 180 -10.00 9.23 1.19
N LEU A 181 -10.93 10.15 1.45
CA LEU A 181 -12.11 9.89 2.29
C LEU A 181 -13.08 8.88 1.69
N GLU A 182 -13.30 8.94 0.38
CA GLU A 182 -14.14 7.98 -0.34
C GLU A 182 -13.58 6.57 -0.19
N ARG A 183 -12.27 6.40 -0.39
CA ARG A 183 -11.56 5.12 -0.24
C ARG A 183 -11.55 4.60 1.20
N LEU A 184 -11.33 5.47 2.19
CA LEU A 184 -11.38 5.06 3.59
C LEU A 184 -12.79 4.72 4.06
N GLY A 185 -13.82 5.16 3.35
CA GLY A 185 -15.23 4.91 3.68
C GLY A 185 -15.54 5.31 5.13
N PRO A 186 -15.92 4.36 6.01
CA PRO A 186 -16.24 4.63 7.41
C PRO A 186 -15.01 4.81 8.34
N ASN A 187 -13.79 4.52 7.88
CA ASN A 187 -12.57 4.50 8.69
C ASN A 187 -11.81 5.83 8.64
N ARG A 188 -12.55 6.95 8.64
CA ARG A 188 -12.02 8.30 8.40
C ARG A 188 -11.08 8.82 9.49
N GLU A 189 -11.20 8.29 10.70
CA GLU A 189 -10.27 8.58 11.81
C GLU A 189 -8.83 8.22 11.49
N LEU A 190 -8.59 7.24 10.61
CA LEU A 190 -7.25 6.90 10.16
C LEU A 190 -6.61 8.09 9.45
N LEU A 191 -7.36 8.80 8.60
CA LEU A 191 -6.83 10.01 7.96
C LEU A 191 -6.52 11.10 8.99
N LEU A 192 -7.42 11.34 9.95
CA LEU A 192 -7.16 12.33 11.00
C LEU A 192 -5.89 12.00 11.80
N TRP A 193 -5.69 10.73 12.14
CA TRP A 193 -4.50 10.25 12.83
C TRP A 193 -3.23 10.52 12.02
N GLN A 194 -3.22 10.19 10.73
CA GLN A 194 -2.07 10.44 9.84
C GLN A 194 -1.78 11.94 9.67
N LEU A 195 -2.82 12.79 9.60
CA LEU A 195 -2.65 14.25 9.49
C LEU A 195 -2.11 14.89 10.78
N ILE A 196 -2.53 14.39 11.95
CA ILE A 196 -1.96 14.83 13.24
C ILE A 196 -0.49 14.39 13.34
N LEU A 197 -0.18 13.17 12.90
CA LEU A 197 1.19 12.69 12.85
C LEU A 197 2.04 13.55 11.91
N PHE A 198 1.53 13.92 10.74
CA PHE A 198 2.22 14.84 9.83
C PHE A 198 2.52 16.19 10.49
N ASP A 199 1.56 16.79 11.19
CA ASP A 199 1.76 18.07 11.89
C ASP A 199 2.86 17.98 12.95
N PHE A 200 2.90 16.85 13.68
CA PHE A 200 3.96 16.57 14.63
C PHE A 200 5.34 16.42 13.96
N ILE A 201 5.42 15.72 12.82
CA ILE A 201 6.67 15.49 12.09
C ILE A 201 7.17 16.77 11.39
N TYR A 202 6.25 17.58 10.86
CA TYR A 202 6.54 18.77 10.05
C TYR A 202 5.82 20.03 10.57
N PRO A 203 6.11 20.51 11.79
CA PRO A 203 5.41 21.66 12.37
C PRO A 203 5.58 22.97 11.57
N GLY A 204 6.62 23.05 10.72
CA GLY A 204 6.86 24.17 9.81
C GLY A 204 6.06 24.13 8.50
N HIS A 205 5.34 23.04 8.22
CA HIS A 205 4.58 22.83 6.98
C HIS A 205 3.08 22.69 7.22
N SER A 206 2.55 23.40 8.23
CA SER A 206 1.12 23.40 8.51
C SER A 206 0.26 23.90 7.33
N ASP A 207 0.86 24.61 6.37
CA ASP A 207 0.22 25.01 5.11
C ASP A 207 -0.07 23.83 4.17
N TYR A 208 0.57 22.68 4.35
CA TYR A 208 0.30 21.46 3.56
C TYR A 208 -0.88 20.64 4.12
N LEU A 209 -1.42 21.01 5.29
CA LEU A 209 -2.53 20.31 5.93
C LEU A 209 -3.89 20.82 5.44
N PRO A 210 -4.87 19.93 5.19
CA PRO A 210 -6.24 20.33 4.89
C PRO A 210 -6.99 20.70 6.17
N LYS A 211 -6.70 21.88 6.73
CA LYS A 211 -7.15 22.31 8.08
C LYS A 211 -8.65 22.22 8.28
N GLU A 212 -9.45 22.69 7.32
CA GLU A 212 -10.91 22.64 7.40
C GLU A 212 -11.42 21.19 7.47
N LEU A 213 -10.79 20.29 6.71
CA LEU A 213 -11.11 18.86 6.77
C LEU A 213 -10.71 18.25 8.10
N MET A 214 -9.53 18.58 8.64
CA MET A 214 -9.10 18.09 9.96
C MET A 214 -10.09 18.49 11.06
N VAL A 215 -10.57 19.73 11.05
CA VAL A 215 -11.62 20.20 11.99
C VAL A 215 -12.90 19.37 11.81
N GLN A 216 -13.35 19.14 10.57
CA GLN A 216 -14.54 18.31 10.31
C GLN A 216 -14.37 16.87 10.82
N LEU A 217 -13.21 16.26 10.57
CA LEU A 217 -12.92 14.89 11.03
C LEU A 217 -12.83 14.80 12.55
N PHE A 218 -12.27 15.83 13.20
CA PHE A 218 -12.20 15.89 14.65
C PHE A 218 -13.60 16.04 15.27
N GLU A 219 -14.46 16.89 14.73
CA GLU A 219 -15.84 16.99 15.19
C GLU A 219 -16.62 15.68 14.98
N GLN A 220 -16.44 14.99 13.84
CA GLN A 220 -17.01 13.65 13.63
C GLN A 220 -16.51 12.63 14.67
N ALA A 221 -15.23 12.70 15.06
CA ALA A 221 -14.70 11.85 16.13
C ALA A 221 -15.35 12.19 17.49
N ARG A 222 -15.48 13.48 17.83
CA ARG A 222 -16.13 13.95 19.06
C ARG A 222 -17.59 13.55 19.16
N GLU A 223 -18.33 13.65 18.06
CA GLU A 223 -19.73 13.21 17.98
C GLU A 223 -19.86 11.71 18.26
N ARG A 224 -18.94 10.88 17.73
CA ARG A 224 -18.91 9.44 18.00
C ARG A 224 -18.58 9.11 19.45
N TRP A 225 -17.68 9.85 20.09
CA TRP A 225 -17.39 9.67 21.52
C TRP A 225 -18.59 10.03 22.40
N SER A 226 -19.37 11.03 21.97
CA SER A 226 -20.59 11.44 22.67
C SER A 226 -21.77 10.48 22.44
N ASN A 227 -21.74 9.74 21.33
CA ASN A 227 -22.75 8.76 20.93
C ASN A 227 -22.10 7.39 20.71
N PRO A 228 -21.72 6.68 21.79
CA PRO A 228 -20.98 5.43 21.68
C PRO A 228 -21.79 4.38 20.90
N GLN A 229 -21.08 3.53 20.14
CA GLN A 229 -21.71 2.43 19.42
C GLN A 229 -22.44 1.49 20.40
N ALA A 230 -23.64 1.07 20.03
CA ALA A 230 -24.43 0.14 20.85
C ALA A 230 -23.73 -1.21 21.04
N ASN A 231 -22.96 -1.62 20.02
CA ASN A 231 -22.21 -2.86 20.06
C ASN A 231 -20.85 -2.67 20.76
N ARG A 232 -20.72 -3.23 21.96
CA ARG A 232 -19.48 -3.21 22.75
C ARG A 232 -18.38 -4.13 22.22
N LYS A 233 -18.70 -5.02 21.27
CA LYS A 233 -17.73 -5.92 20.61
C LYS A 233 -17.23 -5.38 19.28
N ALA A 234 -17.71 -4.21 18.85
CA ALA A 234 -17.18 -3.51 17.69
C ALA A 234 -15.68 -3.26 17.84
N PHE A 235 -14.89 -3.77 16.91
CA PHE A 235 -13.43 -3.73 16.98
C PHE A 235 -12.82 -3.63 15.59
N ARG A 236 -11.72 -2.89 15.47
CA ARG A 236 -11.03 -2.60 14.20
C ARG A 236 -9.53 -2.86 14.28
N GLY A 237 -9.01 -3.40 15.39
CA GLY A 237 -7.57 -3.62 15.57
C GLY A 237 -6.98 -4.53 14.49
N THR A 238 -7.71 -5.57 14.09
CA THR A 238 -7.28 -6.51 13.04
C THR A 238 -7.18 -5.88 11.65
N LEU A 239 -7.77 -4.69 11.42
CA LEU A 239 -7.57 -3.93 10.18
C LEU A 239 -6.18 -3.29 10.12
N LEU A 240 -5.51 -3.11 11.26
CA LEU A 240 -4.18 -2.51 11.38
C LEU A 240 -3.09 -3.55 11.60
N ASP A 241 -3.33 -4.48 12.53
CA ASP A 241 -2.37 -5.52 12.89
C ASP A 241 -3.11 -6.78 13.37
N PRO A 242 -3.40 -7.74 12.48
CA PRO A 242 -4.08 -8.96 12.88
C PRO A 242 -3.28 -9.81 13.88
N PHE A 243 -1.96 -9.71 13.89
CA PHE A 243 -1.11 -10.50 14.78
C PHE A 243 -1.11 -9.95 16.20
N SER A 244 -0.96 -8.64 16.37
CA SER A 244 -0.96 -8.02 17.69
C SER A 244 -2.35 -8.05 18.35
N PHE A 245 -3.41 -8.03 17.55
CA PHE A 245 -4.79 -7.97 18.02
C PHE A 245 -5.53 -9.32 17.97
N ILE A 246 -4.82 -10.43 17.79
CA ILE A 246 -5.45 -11.77 17.78
C ILE A 246 -6.08 -12.12 19.14
N VAL A 247 -5.45 -11.69 20.24
CA VAL A 247 -5.97 -11.87 21.62
C VAL A 247 -7.33 -11.20 21.81
N ASP A 248 -7.55 -10.03 21.20
CA ASP A 248 -8.83 -9.32 21.27
C ASP A 248 -9.96 -10.15 20.64
N VAL A 249 -9.68 -10.82 19.53
CA VAL A 249 -10.66 -11.65 18.82
C VAL A 249 -10.83 -13.00 19.50
N GLU A 250 -9.76 -13.79 19.62
CA GLU A 250 -9.81 -15.19 20.06
C GLU A 250 -10.11 -15.34 21.56
N ASP A 251 -9.50 -14.51 22.40
CA ASP A 251 -9.61 -14.64 23.85
C ASP A 251 -10.66 -13.70 24.45
N TRP A 252 -10.77 -12.47 23.92
CA TRP A 252 -11.69 -11.45 24.45
C TRP A 252 -13.02 -11.36 23.69
N GLY A 253 -13.17 -12.08 22.57
CA GLY A 253 -14.42 -12.20 21.81
C GLY A 253 -14.89 -10.89 21.17
N TYR A 254 -13.96 -10.05 20.72
CA TYR A 254 -14.25 -8.90 19.85
C TYR A 254 -14.46 -9.34 18.40
N GLU A 255 -15.14 -8.51 17.61
CA GLU A 255 -15.36 -8.77 16.19
C GLU A 255 -14.05 -8.69 15.40
N ASP A 256 -13.80 -9.67 14.53
CA ASP A 256 -12.87 -9.48 13.42
C ASP A 256 -13.62 -8.80 12.27
N ARG A 257 -13.12 -7.65 11.82
CA ARG A 257 -13.75 -6.86 10.74
C ARG A 257 -13.02 -6.95 9.41
N ARG A 258 -11.99 -7.78 9.32
CA ARG A 258 -11.37 -8.08 8.04
C ARG A 258 -12.38 -8.79 7.14
N ASP A 259 -12.38 -8.43 5.88
CA ASP A 259 -13.13 -9.13 4.84
C ASP A 259 -12.13 -10.02 4.08
N LEU A 260 -12.17 -11.32 4.38
CA LEU A 260 -11.23 -12.29 3.82
C LEU A 260 -11.92 -13.19 2.78
N GLU A 261 -13.11 -12.80 2.31
CA GLU A 261 -13.80 -13.52 1.26
C GLU A 261 -12.95 -13.52 -0.02
N PRO A 262 -12.79 -14.67 -0.70
CA PRO A 262 -12.05 -14.78 -1.93
C PRO A 262 -12.56 -13.81 -3.01
N LEU A 263 -11.65 -13.06 -3.63
CA LEU A 263 -11.95 -12.30 -4.85
C LEU A 263 -11.61 -13.12 -6.10
N VAL A 264 -10.72 -14.10 -5.96
CA VAL A 264 -10.32 -15.06 -6.98
C VAL A 264 -10.16 -16.45 -6.38
N ASN A 265 -10.16 -17.50 -7.20
CA ASN A 265 -9.76 -18.85 -6.81
C ASN A 265 -8.23 -19.02 -6.85
N ASP A 266 -7.75 -20.23 -6.53
CA ASP A 266 -6.34 -20.63 -6.54
C ASP A 266 -5.68 -20.55 -7.94
N GLU A 267 -6.47 -20.59 -9.01
CA GLU A 267 -6.00 -20.39 -10.38
C GLU A 267 -5.91 -18.90 -10.78
N GLY A 268 -6.51 -18.00 -10.00
CA GLY A 268 -6.58 -16.55 -10.23
C GLY A 268 -7.82 -16.09 -11.00
N GLU A 269 -8.83 -16.95 -11.16
CA GLU A 269 -10.12 -16.60 -11.78
C GLU A 269 -11.07 -15.99 -10.74
N PRO A 270 -11.87 -14.96 -11.10
CA PRO A 270 -12.83 -14.35 -10.17
C PRO A 270 -13.87 -15.33 -9.62
N VAL A 271 -14.24 -15.15 -8.35
CA VAL A 271 -15.33 -15.89 -7.68
C VAL A 271 -16.69 -15.24 -7.91
#